data_AF-A0A380P1L5-F1
#
_entry.id   AF-A0A380P1L5-F1
#
_cell.length_a   1.000
_cell.length_b   1.000
_cell.length_c   1.000
_cell.angle_alpha   90.00
_cell.angle_beta   90.00
_cell.angle_gamma   90.00
#
_symmetry.space_group_name_H-M   'P 1'
#
loop_
_entity.id
_entity.type
_entity.pdbx_description
1 polymer ?
#
loop_
_entity_poly.entity_id
_entity_poly.type
_entity_poly.pdbx_seq_one_letter_code
_entity_poly.pdbx_strand_id
1 'polypeptide(L)' 'MQILVVGGNGTLGKAVVARLRELGHSVISGGRHDADVYVDLADPESIKICIRTCQS' A
#
# COMPACT_ATOMS: atom_id res chain seq x y z
N MET A 1 -7.16 12.91 0.27
CA MET A 1 -5.81 12.52 0.74
C MET A 1 -5.44 11.20 0.11
N GLN A 2 -4.14 11.00 -0.16
CA GLN A 2 -3.58 9.77 -0.71
C GLN A 2 -2.97 8.95 0.43
N ILE A 3 -3.28 7.66 0.49
CA ILE A 3 -2.91 6.78 1.60
C ILE A 3 -2.24 5.54 1.04
N LEU A 4 -1.03 5.25 1.49
CA LEU A 4 -0.32 4.00 1.20
C LEU A 4 -0.65 2.97 2.29
N VAL A 5 -1.19 1.82 1.90
CA VAL A 5 -1.50 0.71 2.81
C VAL A 5 -0.63 -0.50 2.45
N VAL A 6 0.41 -0.74 3.25
CA VAL A 6 1.24 -1.94 3.12
C VAL A 6 0.49 -3.16 3.68
N GLY A 7 0.40 -4.24 2.91
CA GLY A 7 -0.44 -5.39 3.20
C GLY A 7 -1.92 -5.19 2.84
N GLY A 8 -2.24 -4.18 2.04
CA GLY A 8 -3.61 -3.80 1.67
C GLY A 8 -4.43 -4.89 0.97
N ASN A 9 -3.80 -5.95 0.45
CA ASN A 9 -4.48 -7.07 -0.19
C ASN A 9 -4.61 -8.33 0.69
N GLY A 10 -4.13 -8.29 1.94
CA GLY A 10 -4.37 -9.33 2.93
C GLY A 10 -5.80 -9.32 3.51
N THR A 11 -6.12 -10.27 4.38
CA THR A 11 -7.47 -10.42 4.97
C THR A 11 -7.94 -9.16 5.68
N LEU A 12 -7.08 -8.57 6.54
CA LEU A 12 -7.37 -7.32 7.24
C LEU A 12 -7.18 -6.09 6.34
N GLY A 13 -6.11 -6.10 5.54
CA GLY A 13 -5.79 -4.98 4.64
C GLY A 13 -6.92 -4.66 3.68
N LYS A 14 -7.60 -5.67 3.12
CA LYS A 14 -8.72 -5.48 2.20
C LYS A 14 -9.87 -4.70 2.84
N ALA A 15 -10.22 -5.03 4.09
CA ALA A 15 -11.28 -4.34 4.82
C ALA A 15 -10.91 -2.88 5.09
N VAL A 16 -9.65 -2.62 5.46
CA VAL A 16 -9.14 -1.25 5.69
C VAL A 16 -9.14 -0.44 4.38
N VAL A 17 -8.63 -1.02 3.29
CA VAL A 17 -8.60 -0.38 1.96
C VAL A 17 -10.01 -0.07 1.48
N ALA A 18 -10.95 -1.01 1.61
CA ALA A 18 -12.35 -0.80 1.27
C ALA A 18 -12.93 0.37 2.06
N ARG A 19 -12.73 0.39 3.39
CA ARG A 19 -13.26 1.46 4.25
C ARG A 19 -12.67 2.83 3.92
N LEU A 20 -11.37 2.90 3.64
CA LEU A 20 -10.71 4.15 3.25
C LEU A 20 -11.21 4.66 1.90
N ARG A 21 -11.47 3.77 0.94
CA ARG A 21 -12.06 4.12 -0.35
C ARG A 21 -13.50 4.61 -0.22
N GLU A 22 -14.31 3.99 0.64
CA GLU A 22 -15.67 4.45 0.96
C GLU A 22 -15.70 5.87 1.52
N LEU A 23 -14.67 6.25 2.29
CA LEU A 23 -14.50 7.60 2.83
C LEU A 23 -14.00 8.61 1.77
N GLY A 24 -13.81 8.19 0.52
CA GLY A 24 -13.36 9.03 -0.58
C GLY A 24 -11.86 9.26 -0.62
N HIS A 25 -11.07 8.44 0.08
CA HIS A 25 -9.60 8.53 0.01
C HIS A 25 -9.04 7.74 -1.18
N SER A 26 -7.97 8.27 -1.77
CA SER A 26 -7.20 7.53 -2.78
C SER A 26 -6.23 6.60 -2.06
N VAL A 27 -6.36 5.30 -2.28
CA VAL A 27 -5.61 4.27 -1.56
C VAL A 27 -4.72 3.49 -2.52
N ILE A 28 -3.42 3.55 -2.29
CA ILE A 28 -2.39 2.74 -2.94
C ILE A 28 -2.09 1.55 -2.04
N SER A 29 -2.15 0.33 -2.59
CA SER A 29 -1.76 -0.88 -1.88
C SER A 29 -0.28 -1.20 -2.09
N GLY A 30 0.45 -1.46 -1.01
CA GLY A 30 1.83 -1.93 -1.04
C GLY A 30 1.90 -3.41 -0.64
N GLY A 31 2.65 -4.24 -1.35
CA GLY A 31 2.82 -5.64 -0.95
C GLY A 31 3.80 -6.40 -1.82
N ARG A 32 4.08 -7.65 -1.44
CA ARG A 32 4.94 -8.55 -2.24
C ARG A 32 4.21 -9.11 -3.46
N HIS A 33 2.92 -9.42 -3.31
CA HIS A 33 2.07 -9.96 -4.38
C HIS A 33 0.76 -9.19 -4.43
N ASP A 34 0.20 -9.08 -5.64
CA ASP A 34 -1.08 -8.42 -5.93
C ASP A 34 -1.21 -7.06 -5.22
N ALA A 35 -0.30 -6.12 -5.50
CA ALA A 35 -0.33 -4.79 -4.93
C ALA A 35 0.00 -3.74 -6.00
N ASP A 36 -0.49 -2.51 -5.80
CA ASP A 36 -0.20 -1.38 -6.70
C ASP A 36 1.29 -1.06 -6.73
N VAL A 37 1.96 -1.19 -5.59
CA VAL A 37 3.41 -0.98 -5.45
C VAL A 37 4.04 -2.18 -4.77
N TYR A 38 5.15 -2.66 -5.34
CA TYR A 38 5.94 -3.70 -4.72
C TYR A 38 6.64 -3.15 -3.47
N VAL A 39 6.50 -3.85 -2.35
CA VAL A 39 7.33 -3.61 -1.16
C VAL A 39 7.56 -4.91 -0.42
N ASP A 40 8.82 -5.16 -0.10
CA ASP A 40 9.21 -6.18 0.86
C ASP A 40 9.65 -5.50 2.16
N LEU A 41 8.98 -5.82 3.26
CA LEU A 41 9.28 -5.28 4.58
C LEU A 41 10.54 -5.89 5.19
N ALA A 42 11.02 -7.03 4.66
CA ALA A 42 12.28 -7.64 5.06
C ALA A 42 13.50 -7.01 4.38
N ASP A 43 13.29 -6.24 3.30
CA ASP A 43 14.36 -5.60 2.53
C ASP A 43 14.32 -4.06 2.67
N PRO A 44 15.29 -3.44 3.36
CA PRO A 44 15.31 -2.00 3.58
C PRO A 44 15.36 -1.17 2.30
N GLU A 45 15.97 -1.68 1.22
CA GLU A 45 15.99 -0.95 -0.05
C GLU A 45 14.62 -0.94 -0.72
N SER A 46 13.92 -2.08 -0.75
CA SER A 46 12.55 -2.17 -1.24
C SER A 46 11.62 -1.16 -0.56
N ILE A 47 11.77 -0.94 0.74
CA ILE A 47 11.00 0.07 1.49
C ILE A 47 11.29 1.48 0.98
N LYS A 48 12.58 1.84 0.81
CA LYS A 48 12.96 3.17 0.31
C LYS A 48 12.46 3.42 -1.10
N ILE A 49 12.56 2.41 -1.97
CA ILE A 49 12.05 2.47 -3.34
C ILE A 49 10.53 2.69 -3.32
N CYS A 50 9.78 1.88 -2.56
CA CYS A 50 8.34 2.01 -2.42
C CYS A 50 7.92 3.41 -1.96
N ILE A 51 8.57 3.92 -0.91
CA ILE A 51 8.30 5.26 -0.36
C ILE A 51 8.61 6.36 -1.38
N ARG A 52 9.66 6.21 -2.19
CA ARG A 52 10.01 7.18 -3.24
C ARG A 52 9.04 7.15 -4.41
N THR A 53 8.61 5.96 -4.83
CA THR A 53 7.62 5.78 -5.91
C THR A 53 6.28 6.41 -5.55
N CYS A 54 5.84 6.33 -4.30
CA CYS A 54 4.55 6.90 -3.87
C CYS A 54 4.56 8.42 -3.66
N GLN A 55 5.74 9.06 -3.69
CA GLN A 55 5.89 10.52 -3.53
C GLN A 55 6.02 11.28 -4.85
N SER A 56 6.14 10.57 -5.99
CA SER A 56 6.20 11.17 -7.33
C SER A 56 4.81 11.22 -7.96
#